data_AF-A0A973JU61-F1
#
_entry.id   AF-A0A973JU61-F1
#
_cell.length_a   1.000
_cell.length_b   1.000
_cell.length_c   1.000
_cell.angle_alpha   90.00
_cell.angle_beta   90.00
_cell.angle_gamma   90.00
#
_symmetry.space_group_name_H-M   'P 1'
#
loop_
_entity.id
_entity.type
_entity.pdbx_description
1 polymer ?
#
loop_
_entity_poly.entity_id
_entity_poly.type
_entity_poly.pdbx_seq_one_letter_code
_entity_poly.pdbx_strand_id
1 'polypeptide(L)'
;AERELLALEGLDVRVGRLPFVYGEGDPHLAQSLMWAKNWAATQRLHMGHHADVAQGLLRILHAPGIAGRIYNIADDTPVTAVELHQLNGAEVPEELYTRTDPDPWLAITSTDRIRRELGYRPLFPSVYAARDAGAL
;
A
#
# COMPACT_ATOMS: atom_id res chain seq x y z
N ALA A 1 -19.72 -3.50 3.55
CA ALA A 1 -18.62 -3.31 4.53
C ALA A 1 -18.44 -1.84 4.94
N GLU A 2 -17.60 -1.02 4.28
CA GLU A 2 -17.29 0.35 4.78
C GLU A 2 -18.53 1.24 4.98
N ARG A 3 -19.45 1.25 4.00
CA ARG A 3 -20.70 2.02 4.08
C ARG A 3 -21.59 1.60 5.26
N GLU A 4 -21.61 0.32 5.60
CA GLU A 4 -22.42 -0.21 6.70
C GLU A 4 -21.79 0.15 8.04
N LEU A 5 -20.46 0.06 8.16
CA LEU A 5 -19.74 0.53 9.35
C LEU A 5 -20.00 2.01 9.60
N LEU A 6 -19.90 2.85 8.57
CA LEU A 6 -20.15 4.28 8.68
C LEU A 6 -21.62 4.64 8.98
N ALA A 7 -22.55 3.72 8.77
CA ALA A 7 -23.96 3.91 9.08
C ALA A 7 -24.33 3.51 10.52
N LEU A 8 -23.39 2.94 11.31
CA LEU A 8 -23.64 2.57 12.69
C LEU A 8 -23.76 3.82 13.57
N GLU A 9 -24.87 3.95 14.28
CA GLU A 9 -25.09 5.00 15.26
C GLU A 9 -24.33 4.73 16.56
N GLY A 10 -23.89 5.79 17.24
CA GLY A 10 -23.22 5.69 18.55
C GLY A 10 -21.77 5.22 18.52
N LEU A 11 -21.18 4.99 17.33
CA LEU A 11 -19.77 4.62 17.16
C LEU A 11 -18.95 5.74 16.50
N ASP A 12 -17.76 6.00 17.04
CA ASP A 12 -16.75 6.85 16.40
C ASP A 12 -15.95 6.02 15.37
N VAL A 13 -16.60 5.74 14.25
CA VAL A 13 -16.01 4.91 13.18
C VAL A 13 -14.97 5.71 12.42
N ARG A 14 -13.79 5.11 12.22
CA ARG A 14 -12.67 5.69 11.47
C ARG A 14 -12.07 4.63 10.58
N VAL A 15 -11.78 4.97 9.33
CA VAL A 15 -11.34 3.98 8.33
C VAL A 15 -9.95 4.32 7.83
N GLY A 16 -9.02 3.37 7.99
CA GLY A 16 -7.75 3.33 7.29
C GLY A 16 -7.83 2.35 6.13
N ARG A 17 -7.68 2.83 4.89
CA ARG A 17 -7.55 1.98 3.71
C ARG A 17 -6.09 1.62 3.52
N LEU A 18 -5.81 0.33 3.54
CA LEU A 18 -4.47 -0.21 3.43
C LEU A 18 -4.13 -0.50 1.96
N PRO A 19 -2.84 -0.35 1.59
CA PRO A 19 -2.34 -0.76 0.29
C PRO A 19 -1.99 -2.25 0.34
N PHE A 20 -1.17 -2.73 -0.59
CA PHE A 20 -0.48 -3.99 -0.37
C PHE A 20 0.55 -3.84 0.77
N VAL A 21 0.40 -4.64 1.83
CA VAL A 21 1.22 -4.51 3.04
C VAL A 21 2.34 -5.55 3.03
N TYR A 22 3.56 -5.11 3.32
CA TYR A 22 4.75 -5.94 3.48
C TYR A 22 5.57 -5.48 4.69
N GLY A 23 6.61 -6.23 5.05
CA GLY A 23 7.65 -5.76 5.96
C GLY A 23 8.37 -6.91 6.64
N GLU A 24 9.26 -6.58 7.57
CA GLU A 24 10.20 -7.52 8.17
C GLU A 24 9.59 -8.87 8.57
N GLY A 25 10.11 -9.94 7.96
CA GLY A 25 9.71 -11.32 8.25
C GLY A 25 8.38 -11.76 7.62
N ASP A 26 7.78 -10.93 6.77
CA ASP A 26 6.52 -11.22 6.08
C ASP A 26 6.74 -11.86 4.70
N PRO A 27 6.22 -13.07 4.45
CA PRO A 27 6.30 -13.67 3.12
C PRO A 27 5.43 -12.97 2.06
N HIS A 28 4.59 -12.00 2.42
CA HIS A 28 3.66 -11.36 1.48
C HIS A 28 4.36 -10.77 0.26
N LEU A 29 5.52 -10.13 0.41
CA LEU A 29 6.19 -9.52 -0.75
C LEU A 29 6.42 -10.55 -1.88
N ALA A 30 6.75 -11.81 -1.54
CA ALA A 30 6.87 -12.90 -2.51
C ALA A 30 5.51 -13.38 -3.04
N GLN A 31 4.47 -13.36 -2.22
CA GLN A 31 3.11 -13.72 -2.62
C GLN A 31 2.52 -12.76 -3.67
N SER A 32 3.01 -11.53 -3.78
CA SER A 32 2.64 -10.61 -4.85
C SER A 32 2.80 -11.21 -6.26
N LEU A 33 3.74 -12.14 -6.44
CA LEU A 33 4.01 -12.82 -7.71
C LEU A 33 2.87 -13.75 -8.17
N MET A 34 1.97 -14.17 -7.27
CA MET A 34 0.77 -14.92 -7.65
C MET A 34 -0.09 -14.16 -8.65
N TRP A 35 -0.12 -12.83 -8.54
CA TRP A 35 -0.84 -11.95 -9.45
C TRP A 35 0.09 -11.28 -10.48
N ALA A 36 1.26 -10.79 -10.04
CA ALA A 36 2.16 -10.00 -10.89
C ALA A 36 2.65 -10.77 -12.12
N LYS A 37 2.75 -12.11 -12.06
CA LYS A 37 3.07 -12.96 -13.22
C LYS A 37 2.08 -12.83 -14.39
N ASN A 38 0.86 -12.36 -14.12
CA ASN A 38 -0.22 -12.19 -15.09
C ASN A 38 -0.43 -10.73 -15.53
N TRP A 39 0.37 -9.79 -15.03
CA TRP A 39 0.23 -8.36 -15.30
C TRP A 39 1.01 -7.92 -16.54
N ALA A 40 0.80 -6.67 -16.97
CA ALA A 40 1.71 -5.98 -17.85
C ALA A 40 2.97 -5.53 -17.09
N ALA A 41 4.10 -5.43 -17.79
CA ALA A 41 5.38 -5.04 -17.20
C ALA A 41 5.30 -3.72 -16.41
N THR A 42 4.54 -2.75 -16.93
CA THR A 42 4.37 -1.41 -16.35
C THR A 42 3.22 -1.32 -15.35
N GLN A 43 2.43 -2.37 -15.17
CA GLN A 43 1.32 -2.35 -14.21
C GLN A 43 1.87 -2.27 -12.80
N ARG A 44 1.25 -1.44 -11.96
CA ARG A 44 1.80 -1.04 -10.66
C ARG A 44 1.00 -1.56 -9.48
N LEU A 45 1.68 -1.66 -8.35
CA LEU A 45 1.13 -1.96 -7.04
C LEU A 45 1.62 -0.90 -6.05
N HIS A 46 0.71 -0.16 -5.44
CA HIS A 46 1.06 0.70 -4.32
C HIS A 46 1.16 -0.12 -3.04
N MET A 47 2.18 0.13 -2.24
CA MET A 47 2.51 -0.68 -1.07
C MET A 47 2.66 0.16 0.19
N GLY A 48 2.86 -0.48 1.33
CA GLY A 48 3.21 0.18 2.58
C GLY A 48 3.86 -0.81 3.55
N HIS A 49 4.93 -0.37 4.21
CA HIS A 49 5.61 -1.19 5.21
C HIS A 49 4.76 -1.33 6.48
N HIS A 50 4.86 -2.45 7.20
CA HIS A 50 4.16 -2.69 8.47
C HIS A 50 4.27 -1.54 9.48
N ALA A 51 5.47 -0.98 9.62
CA ALA A 51 5.72 0.15 10.51
C ALA A 51 4.92 1.41 10.12
N ASP A 52 4.73 1.63 8.81
CA ASP A 52 3.99 2.78 8.29
C ASP A 52 2.48 2.56 8.40
N VAL A 53 2.02 1.32 8.19
CA VAL A 53 0.64 0.92 8.49
C VAL A 53 0.32 1.16 9.97
N ALA A 54 1.19 0.71 10.87
CA ALA A 54 1.04 0.96 12.30
C ALA A 54 1.02 2.46 12.62
N GLN A 55 1.95 3.25 12.06
CA GLN A 55 1.99 4.70 12.23
C GLN A 55 0.69 5.37 11.75
N GLY A 56 0.20 5.01 10.56
CA GLY A 56 -1.02 5.55 9.98
C GLY A 56 -2.26 5.21 10.79
N LEU A 57 -2.40 3.95 11.21
CA LEU A 57 -3.52 3.51 12.05
C LEU A 57 -3.51 4.19 13.42
N LEU A 58 -2.35 4.33 14.07
CA LEU A 58 -2.23 5.06 15.35
C LEU A 58 -2.62 6.53 15.20
N ARG A 59 -2.24 7.17 14.09
CA ARG A 59 -2.66 8.55 13.78
C ARG A 59 -4.17 8.67 13.64
N ILE A 60 -4.80 7.74 12.91
CA ILE A 60 -6.26 7.70 12.76
C ILE A 60 -6.94 7.39 14.10
N LEU A 61 -6.38 6.51 14.91
CA LEU A 61 -6.97 6.12 16.20
C LEU A 61 -6.91 7.24 17.25
N HIS A 62 -5.92 8.13 17.19
CA HIS A 62 -5.73 9.16 18.22
C HIS A 62 -6.10 10.58 17.77
N ALA A 63 -6.33 10.81 16.48
CA ALA A 63 -6.73 12.13 16.00
C ALA A 63 -8.15 12.51 16.47
N PRO A 64 -8.35 13.71 17.04
CA PRO A 64 -9.67 14.19 17.40
C PRO A 64 -10.45 14.66 16.18
N GLY A 65 -11.78 14.58 16.22
CA GLY A 65 -12.67 15.21 15.24
C GLY A 65 -12.68 14.57 13.85
N ILE A 66 -12.22 13.32 13.73
CA ILE A 66 -12.18 12.59 12.46
C ILE A 66 -13.17 11.42 12.38
N ALA A 67 -14.17 11.41 13.26
CA ALA A 67 -15.29 10.47 13.20
C ALA A 67 -15.92 10.48 11.79
N GLY A 68 -16.17 9.29 11.26
CA GLY A 68 -16.73 9.07 9.91
C GLY A 68 -15.73 9.31 8.77
N ARG A 69 -14.47 9.64 9.05
CA ARG A 69 -13.47 9.92 8.00
C ARG A 69 -12.74 8.66 7.54
N ILE A 70 -12.30 8.73 6.28
CA ILE A 70 -11.52 7.70 5.59
C ILE A 70 -10.19 8.30 5.16
N TYR A 71 -9.11 7.57 5.41
CA TYR A 71 -7.74 7.92 5.06
C TYR A 71 -7.06 6.74 4.37
N ASN A 72 -6.34 7.00 3.28
CA ASN A 72 -5.48 6.01 2.66
C ASN A 72 -4.12 6.04 3.33
N ILE A 73 -3.54 4.86 3.56
CA ILE A 73 -2.17 4.67 4.02
C ILE A 73 -1.41 4.00 2.88
N ALA A 74 -0.21 4.50 2.58
CA ALA A 74 0.72 3.92 1.61
C ALA A 74 2.08 4.58 1.78
N ASP A 75 3.10 4.00 1.13
CA ASP A 75 4.38 4.65 0.91
C ASP A 75 4.25 5.76 -0.16
N ASP A 76 5.38 6.23 -0.69
CA ASP A 76 5.42 7.31 -1.67
C ASP A 76 5.59 6.80 -3.11
N THR A 77 5.92 5.50 -3.28
CA THR A 77 6.46 4.97 -4.54
C THR A 77 5.85 3.60 -4.87
N PRO A 78 4.76 3.57 -5.66
CA PRO A 78 4.26 2.33 -6.25
C PRO A 78 5.32 1.64 -7.10
N VAL A 79 5.35 0.31 -7.08
CA VAL A 79 6.31 -0.49 -7.86
C VAL A 79 5.61 -1.23 -9.00
N THR A 80 6.34 -1.45 -10.08
CA THR A 80 5.86 -2.18 -11.27
C THR A 80 5.92 -3.69 -11.10
N ALA A 81 5.21 -4.43 -11.97
CA ALA A 81 5.30 -5.89 -12.02
C ALA A 81 6.75 -6.38 -12.22
N VAL A 82 7.55 -5.67 -13.03
CA VAL A 82 8.97 -5.98 -13.21
C VAL A 82 9.74 -5.85 -11.89
N GLU A 83 9.56 -4.74 -11.19
CA GLU A 83 10.21 -4.50 -9.90
C GLU A 83 9.79 -5.53 -8.85
N LEU A 84 8.52 -5.96 -8.82
CA LEU A 84 8.06 -7.02 -7.91
C LEU A 84 8.81 -8.34 -8.14
N HIS A 85 9.10 -8.73 -9.39
CA HIS A 85 9.91 -9.92 -9.66
C HIS A 85 11.36 -9.72 -9.19
N GLN A 86 11.96 -8.56 -9.51
CA GLN A 86 13.34 -8.24 -9.13
C GLN A 86 13.54 -8.17 -7.62
N LEU A 87 12.61 -7.56 -6.88
CA LEU A 87 12.62 -7.48 -5.41
C LEU A 87 12.60 -8.85 -4.75
N ASN A 88 11.96 -9.83 -5.40
CA ASN A 88 11.88 -11.21 -4.93
C ASN A 88 12.98 -12.12 -5.51
N GLY A 89 13.93 -11.57 -6.28
CA GLY A 89 14.96 -12.36 -6.96
C GLY A 89 14.40 -13.36 -7.98
N ALA A 90 13.20 -13.11 -8.50
CA ALA A 90 12.52 -13.95 -9.48
C ALA A 90 12.82 -13.48 -10.91
N GLU A 91 12.78 -14.42 -11.85
CA GLU A 91 12.85 -14.12 -13.28
C GLU A 91 11.62 -13.29 -13.70
N VAL A 92 11.83 -12.32 -14.59
CA VAL A 92 10.74 -11.50 -15.17
C VAL A 92 10.28 -12.20 -16.44
N PRO A 93 9.04 -12.72 -16.52
CA PRO A 93 8.57 -13.39 -17.74
C PRO A 93 8.50 -12.43 -18.92
N GLU A 94 8.98 -12.83 -20.09
CA GLU A 94 9.00 -11.97 -21.29
C GLU A 94 7.58 -11.53 -21.71
N GLU A 95 6.57 -12.35 -21.41
CA GLU A 95 5.17 -12.05 -21.74
C GLU A 95 4.62 -10.82 -21.01
N LEU A 96 5.23 -10.38 -19.89
CA LEU A 96 4.83 -9.14 -19.23
C LEU A 96 4.98 -7.94 -20.17
N TYR A 97 6.01 -7.93 -21.01
CA TYR A 97 6.32 -6.80 -21.90
C TYR A 97 5.39 -6.70 -23.12
N THR A 98 4.65 -7.76 -23.43
CA THR A 98 3.70 -7.78 -24.55
C THR A 98 2.27 -7.44 -24.13
N ARG A 99 2.01 -7.38 -22.83
CA ARG A 99 0.69 -7.07 -22.27
C ARG A 99 0.51 -5.57 -22.07
N THR A 100 -0.74 -5.13 -22.16
CA THR A 100 -1.15 -3.75 -21.88
C THR A 100 -1.82 -3.70 -20.51
N ASP A 101 -1.42 -2.75 -19.68
CA ASP A 101 -2.10 -2.46 -18.40
C ASP A 101 -3.54 -1.99 -18.69
N PRO A 102 -4.58 -2.72 -18.24
CA PRO A 102 -5.97 -2.35 -18.51
C PRO A 102 -6.42 -1.14 -17.69
N ASP A 103 -5.77 -0.82 -16.57
CA ASP A 103 -6.13 0.30 -15.70
C ASP A 103 -4.89 0.80 -14.90
N PRO A 104 -4.23 1.87 -15.36
CA PRO A 104 -3.03 2.40 -14.70
C PRO A 104 -3.29 3.04 -13.33
N TRP A 105 -4.57 3.18 -12.93
CA TRP A 105 -4.98 3.71 -11.63
C TRP A 105 -5.39 2.62 -10.64
N LEU A 106 -5.55 1.39 -11.10
CA LEU A 106 -5.85 0.26 -10.23
C LEU A 106 -4.77 0.13 -9.15
N ALA A 107 -5.21 -0.04 -7.89
CA ALA A 107 -4.35 -0.14 -6.71
C ALA A 107 -3.45 1.09 -6.44
N ILE A 108 -3.61 2.20 -7.17
CA ILE A 108 -2.92 3.46 -6.88
C ILE A 108 -3.79 4.31 -5.97
N THR A 109 -3.18 4.90 -4.95
CA THR A 109 -3.89 5.68 -3.93
C THR A 109 -3.14 6.95 -3.57
N SER A 110 -3.86 8.02 -3.26
CA SER A 110 -3.28 9.26 -2.73
C SER A 110 -3.33 9.25 -1.20
N THR A 111 -2.20 9.58 -0.59
CA THR A 111 -2.02 9.77 0.86
C THR A 111 -2.06 11.25 1.27
N ASP A 112 -2.41 12.17 0.35
CA ASP A 112 -2.36 13.62 0.61
C ASP A 112 -3.22 14.04 1.79
N ARG A 113 -4.41 13.45 1.92
CA ARG A 113 -5.34 13.76 3.01
C ARG A 113 -4.73 13.40 4.37
N ILE A 114 -4.21 12.18 4.53
CA ILE A 114 -3.64 11.74 5.81
C ILE A 114 -2.35 12.51 6.15
N ARG A 115 -1.56 12.87 5.13
CA ARG A 115 -0.36 13.71 5.28
C ARG A 115 -0.70 15.11 5.75
N ARG A 116 -1.75 15.72 5.20
CA ARG A 116 -2.18 17.09 5.49
C ARG A 116 -2.91 17.18 6.84
N GLU A 117 -3.84 16.27 7.10
CA GLU A 117 -4.71 16.36 8.27
C GLU A 117 -4.11 15.69 9.50
N LEU A 118 -3.34 14.60 9.33
CA LEU A 118 -2.86 13.79 10.45
C LEU A 118 -1.32 13.73 10.57
N GLY A 119 -0.58 14.44 9.71
CA GLY A 119 0.89 14.45 9.75
C GLY A 119 1.52 13.07 9.51
N TYR A 120 0.85 12.18 8.78
CA TYR A 120 1.42 10.90 8.35
C TYR A 120 2.64 11.13 7.46
N ARG A 121 3.75 10.44 7.73
CA ARG A 121 5.01 10.50 6.97
C ARG A 121 5.63 9.11 7.06
N PRO A 122 5.65 8.33 5.97
CA PRO A 122 6.24 7.00 6.00
C PRO A 122 7.67 7.03 6.53
N LEU A 123 7.97 6.14 7.47
CA LEU A 123 9.32 5.79 7.87
C LEU A 123 10.06 5.13 6.71
N PHE A 124 9.35 4.33 5.90
CA PHE A 124 9.85 3.71 4.69
C PHE A 124 9.09 4.26 3.47
N PRO A 125 9.57 5.37 2.84
CA PRO A 125 8.88 6.00 1.72
C PRO A 125 8.86 5.15 0.44
N SER A 126 9.56 4.02 0.41
CA SER A 126 9.48 3.00 -0.63
C SER A 126 9.98 1.65 -0.09
N VAL A 127 9.65 0.56 -0.80
CA VAL A 127 10.24 -0.78 -0.57
C VAL A 127 11.76 -0.80 -0.70
N TYR A 128 12.33 0.08 -1.51
CA TYR A 128 13.78 0.22 -1.62
C TYR A 128 14.38 0.85 -0.36
N ALA A 129 13.72 1.85 0.23
CA ALA A 129 14.14 2.41 1.51
C ALA A 129 14.06 1.37 2.64
N ALA A 130 13.03 0.53 2.65
CA ALA A 130 12.92 -0.59 3.59
C ALA A 130 14.05 -1.61 3.38
N ARG A 131 14.35 -1.99 2.13
CA ARG A 131 15.46 -2.87 1.79
C ARG A 131 16.81 -2.34 2.23
N ASP A 132 17.10 -1.09 1.94
CA ASP A 132 18.39 -0.47 2.28
C ASP A 132 18.58 -0.36 3.80
N ALA A 133 17.47 -0.28 4.56
CA ALA A 133 17.44 -0.33 6.01
C ALA A 133 17.44 -1.76 6.60
N GLY A 134 17.41 -2.81 5.77
CA GLY A 134 17.35 -4.20 6.22
C GLY A 134 16.00 -4.63 6.78
N ALA A 135 14.90 -3.98 6.35
CA ALA A 135 13.55 -4.16 6.88
C ALA A 135 12.57 -4.72 5.82
N LEU A 136 12.97 -5.77 5.07
CA LEU A 136 12.08 -6.49 4.14
C LEU A 136 11.40 -7.69 4.77
#